data_AF-A0A2S0KRE4-F1
#
_entry.id   AF-A0A2S0KRE4-F1
#
_cell.length_a   1.000
_cell.length_b   1.000
_cell.length_c   1.000
_cell.angle_alpha   90.00
_cell.angle_beta   90.00
_cell.angle_gamma   90.00
#
_symmetry.space_group_name_H-M   'P 1'
#
loop_
_entity.id
_entity.type
_entity.pdbx_description
1 polymer ?
#
loop_
_entity_poly.entity_id
_entity_poly.type
_entity_poly.pdbx_seq_one_letter_code
_entity_poly.pdbx_strand_id
1 'polypeptide(L)'
;MSVQNSARLLAGRLIKFALLVVVLYGAAWCYFNWEYVRERFGAKYEEERYGIVWNTNLNAARRIAARHGRLVMVVYINSGAKHDPSDYLINRIFPSTQFRSAADTYIPVLVDIRQGVQESARLKNNQDEIIKVYDLHNRYGLILLADADGRELRRVQYSDEPVDILLGKVAGGKFTPLPPIPKPDVKDPVAESEKKAKSLTSPVVGPKSERPKVEEKWGISTGL
;
A
#
# COMPACT_ATOMS: atom_id res chain seq x y z
N MET A 1 4.11 43.21 44.23
CA MET A 1 4.64 42.08 43.43
C MET A 1 5.47 42.67 42.29
N SER A 2 6.76 42.31 42.17
CA SER A 2 7.66 42.99 41.23
C SER A 2 7.32 42.66 39.77
N VAL A 3 7.46 43.66 38.89
CA VAL A 3 7.20 43.58 37.43
C VAL A 3 7.95 42.42 36.76
N GLN A 4 9.10 42.02 37.32
CA GLN A 4 9.89 40.86 36.86
C GLN A 4 9.17 39.51 37.05
N ASN A 5 8.36 39.36 38.10
CA ASN A 5 7.58 38.13 38.31
C ASN A 5 6.39 38.04 37.33
N SER A 6 5.76 39.18 37.03
CA SER A 6 4.68 39.27 36.03
C SER A 6 5.17 38.99 34.61
N ALA A 7 6.35 39.50 34.24
CA ALA A 7 6.97 39.25 32.93
C ALA A 7 7.38 37.77 32.75
N ARG A 8 7.95 37.14 33.78
CA ARG A 8 8.26 35.70 33.77
C ARG A 8 7.00 34.83 33.67
N LEU A 9 5.91 35.20 34.33
CA LEU A 9 4.62 34.51 34.25
C LEU A 9 3.98 34.64 32.85
N LEU A 10 4.07 35.83 32.23
CA LEU A 10 3.60 36.06 30.86
C LEU A 10 4.43 35.30 29.82
N ALA A 11 5.76 35.30 29.96
CA ALA A 11 6.65 34.53 29.09
C ALA A 11 6.38 33.01 29.20
N GLY A 12 6.20 32.50 30.42
CA GLY A 12 5.82 31.10 30.64
C GLY A 12 4.46 30.73 30.04
N ARG A 13 3.48 31.65 30.06
CA ARG A 13 2.18 31.47 29.39
C ARG A 13 2.29 31.52 27.88
N LEU A 14 3.11 32.42 27.32
CA LEU A 14 3.39 32.50 25.88
C LEU A 14 4.08 31.24 25.37
N ILE A 15 5.06 30.71 26.10
CA ILE A 15 5.73 29.44 25.75
C ILE A 15 4.73 28.29 25.76
N LYS A 16 3.86 28.20 26.79
CA LYS A 16 2.80 27.19 26.84
C LYS A 16 1.81 27.33 25.68
N PHE A 17 1.44 28.56 25.32
CA PHE A 17 0.57 28.82 24.18
C PHE A 17 1.23 28.43 22.85
N ALA A 18 2.50 28.80 22.65
CA ALA A 18 3.27 28.40 21.47
C ALA A 18 3.40 26.88 21.36
N LEU A 19 3.69 26.19 22.46
CA LEU A 19 3.69 24.72 22.52
C LEU A 19 2.32 24.13 22.17
N LEU A 20 1.23 24.72 22.68
CA LEU A 20 -0.12 24.27 22.38
C LEU A 20 -0.45 24.45 20.89
N VAL A 21 -0.06 25.56 20.28
CA VAL A 21 -0.19 25.79 18.83
C VAL A 21 0.60 24.76 18.03
N VAL A 22 1.85 24.47 18.42
CA VAL A 22 2.67 23.43 17.77
C VAL A 22 2.03 22.05 17.89
N VAL A 23 1.49 21.70 19.07
CA VAL A 23 0.80 20.42 19.28
C VAL A 23 -0.47 20.33 18.43
N LEU A 24 -1.29 21.39 18.39
CA LEU A 24 -2.49 21.43 17.57
C LEU A 24 -2.16 21.34 16.08
N TYR A 25 -1.12 22.05 15.63
CA TYR A 25 -0.65 21.96 14.25
C TYR A 25 -0.14 20.56 13.92
N GLY A 26 0.65 19.95 14.80
CA GLY A 26 1.12 18.57 14.64
C GLY A 26 -0.03 17.56 14.58
N ALA A 27 -1.04 17.71 15.43
CA ALA A 27 -2.24 16.86 15.42
C ALA A 27 -3.06 17.04 14.13
N ALA A 28 -3.26 18.29 13.69
CA ALA A 28 -3.93 18.59 12.42
C ALA A 28 -3.15 18.02 11.23
N TRP A 29 -1.83 18.19 11.23
CA TRP A 29 -0.96 17.63 10.20
C TRP A 29 -1.06 16.10 10.15
N CYS A 30 -0.98 15.42 11.29
CA CYS A 30 -1.15 13.97 11.38
C CYS A 30 -2.53 13.51 10.91
N TYR A 31 -3.59 14.30 11.13
CA TYR A 31 -4.93 14.01 10.65
C TYR A 31 -5.03 14.11 9.12
N PHE A 32 -4.54 15.20 8.52
CA PHE A 32 -4.58 15.39 7.07
C PHE A 32 -3.60 14.48 6.31
N ASN A 33 -2.48 14.14 6.94
CA ASN A 33 -1.43 13.27 6.39
C ASN A 33 -1.48 11.86 6.96
N TRP A 34 -2.63 11.43 7.50
CA TRP A 34 -2.74 10.14 8.17
C TRP A 34 -2.30 8.97 7.29
N GLU A 35 -2.61 9.03 5.99
CA GLU A 35 -2.22 7.99 5.04
C GLU A 35 -0.71 7.91 4.85
N TYR A 36 -0.05 9.07 4.71
CA TYR A 36 1.41 9.19 4.63
C TYR A 36 2.09 8.72 5.91
N VAL A 37 1.59 9.15 7.07
CA VAL A 37 2.10 8.73 8.39
C VAL A 37 2.00 7.21 8.54
N ARG A 38 0.83 6.64 8.19
CA ARG A 38 0.59 5.20 8.27
C ARG A 38 1.49 4.40 7.31
N GLU A 39 1.71 4.89 6.09
CA GLU A 39 2.66 4.27 5.16
C GLU A 39 4.08 4.30 5.72
N ARG A 40 4.51 5.43 6.28
CA ARG A 40 5.84 5.58 6.88
C ARG A 40 6.06 4.66 8.09
N PHE A 41 5.02 4.39 8.88
CA PHE A 41 5.07 3.35 9.91
C PHE A 41 5.01 1.93 9.33
N GLY A 42 4.36 1.75 8.18
CA GLY A 42 4.34 0.52 7.39
C GLY A 42 5.71 0.12 6.87
N ALA A 43 6.52 1.09 6.43
CA ALA A 43 7.89 0.89 5.95
C ALA A 43 8.81 0.18 6.98
N LYS A 44 8.47 0.19 8.27
CA LYS A 44 9.18 -0.59 9.31
C LYS A 44 9.07 -2.12 9.08
N TYR A 45 8.16 -2.55 8.22
CA TYR A 45 7.97 -3.95 7.83
C TYR A 45 8.39 -4.20 6.39
N GLU A 46 8.95 -3.21 5.70
CA GLU A 46 9.43 -3.32 4.33
C GLU A 46 10.95 -3.54 4.33
N GLU A 47 11.41 -4.43 3.48
CA GLU A 47 12.83 -4.68 3.26
C GLU A 47 13.10 -4.79 1.76
N GLU A 48 14.06 -4.02 1.25
CA GLU A 48 14.49 -4.13 -0.14
C GLU A 48 15.45 -5.32 -0.27
N ARG A 49 15.03 -6.34 -1.02
CA ARG A 49 15.86 -7.51 -1.35
C ARG A 49 15.61 -7.94 -2.79
N TYR A 50 16.67 -8.37 -3.46
CA TYR A 50 16.61 -8.84 -4.85
C TYR A 50 16.00 -7.81 -5.82
N GLY A 51 16.10 -6.51 -5.51
CA GLY A 51 15.52 -5.42 -6.28
C GLY A 51 14.00 -5.29 -6.18
N ILE A 52 13.39 -5.86 -5.15
CA ILE A 52 11.95 -5.76 -4.85
C ILE A 52 11.80 -5.31 -3.38
N VAL A 53 10.81 -4.47 -3.11
CA VAL A 53 10.44 -4.08 -1.75
C VAL A 53 9.49 -5.13 -1.18
N TRP A 54 9.95 -5.92 -0.23
CA TRP A 54 9.19 -7.02 0.36
C TRP A 54 8.60 -6.64 1.70
N ASN A 55 7.37 -7.06 1.94
CA ASN A 55 6.80 -7.03 3.28
C ASN A 55 7.32 -8.22 4.10
N THR A 56 7.67 -7.97 5.34
CA THR A 56 8.18 -8.96 6.29
C THR A 56 7.15 -9.33 7.36
N ASN A 57 5.96 -8.72 7.33
CA ASN A 57 4.88 -9.00 8.27
C ASN A 57 3.56 -9.21 7.52
N LEU A 58 2.94 -10.38 7.74
CA LEU A 58 1.73 -10.78 7.02
C LEU A 58 0.55 -9.86 7.31
N ASN A 59 0.35 -9.47 8.57
CA ASN A 59 -0.76 -8.61 8.97
C ASN A 59 -0.65 -7.21 8.36
N ALA A 60 0.57 -6.69 8.22
CA ALA A 60 0.80 -5.44 7.49
C ALA A 60 0.45 -5.58 6.01
N ALA A 61 0.96 -6.62 5.34
CA ALA A 61 0.68 -6.90 3.93
C ALA A 61 -0.83 -7.07 3.66
N ARG A 62 -1.54 -7.81 4.51
CA ARG A 62 -2.99 -8.00 4.42
C ARG A 62 -3.78 -6.70 4.51
N ARG A 63 -3.38 -5.77 5.39
CA ARG A 63 -4.02 -4.45 5.48
C ARG A 63 -3.80 -3.60 4.22
N ILE A 64 -2.63 -3.71 3.59
CA ILE A 64 -2.35 -3.02 2.31
C ILE A 64 -3.19 -3.67 1.19
N ALA A 65 -3.21 -5.00 1.13
CA ALA A 65 -4.02 -5.77 0.20
C ALA A 65 -5.51 -5.41 0.29
N ALA A 66 -6.09 -5.37 1.49
CA ALA A 66 -7.48 -4.97 1.73
C ALA A 66 -7.78 -3.56 1.21
N ARG A 67 -6.86 -2.61 1.47
CA ARG A 67 -7.04 -1.19 1.11
C ARG A 67 -7.03 -0.96 -0.39
N HIS A 68 -6.14 -1.65 -1.10
CA HIS A 68 -5.92 -1.45 -2.54
C HIS A 68 -6.62 -2.49 -3.41
N GLY A 69 -7.41 -3.39 -2.81
CA GLY A 69 -8.05 -4.49 -3.52
C GLY A 69 -7.03 -5.37 -4.25
N ARG A 70 -5.91 -5.69 -3.59
CA ARG A 70 -4.82 -6.52 -4.13
C ARG A 70 -4.76 -7.86 -3.40
N LEU A 71 -4.07 -8.82 -4.00
CA LEU A 71 -3.74 -10.09 -3.37
C LEU A 71 -2.35 -10.01 -2.74
N VAL A 72 -2.11 -10.83 -1.72
CA VAL A 72 -0.79 -11.00 -1.09
C VAL A 72 -0.06 -12.11 -1.82
N MET A 73 1.15 -11.83 -2.32
CA MET A 73 2.04 -12.83 -2.91
C MET A 73 3.13 -13.18 -1.90
N VAL A 74 2.99 -14.34 -1.28
CA VAL A 74 4.00 -14.89 -0.36
C VAL A 74 4.99 -15.71 -1.16
N VAL A 75 6.27 -15.37 -1.03
CA VAL A 75 7.36 -16.09 -1.69
C VAL A 75 8.23 -16.73 -0.61
N TYR A 76 8.38 -18.05 -0.67
CA TYR A 76 9.12 -18.84 0.30
C TYR A 76 10.37 -19.45 -0.31
N ILE A 77 11.53 -19.05 0.22
CA ILE A 77 12.85 -19.45 -0.27
C ILE A 77 13.78 -19.78 0.90
N ASN A 78 14.85 -20.47 0.57
CA ASN A 78 15.98 -20.73 1.45
C ASN A 78 17.24 -20.26 0.74
N SER A 79 17.81 -19.14 1.18
CA SER A 79 19.03 -18.59 0.59
C SER A 79 20.25 -18.93 1.45
N GLY A 80 21.40 -19.07 0.78
CA GLY A 80 22.64 -19.50 1.43
C GLY A 80 22.75 -21.01 1.65
N ALA A 81 21.69 -21.78 1.35
CA ALA A 81 21.74 -23.24 1.20
C ALA A 81 21.79 -23.59 -0.30
N LYS A 82 22.40 -24.73 -0.66
CA LYS A 82 22.23 -25.29 -2.01
C LYS A 82 20.80 -25.81 -2.16
N HIS A 83 19.93 -25.03 -2.78
CA HIS A 83 18.53 -25.40 -3.02
C HIS A 83 18.08 -24.87 -4.39
N ASP A 84 18.15 -25.73 -5.41
CA ASP A 84 18.02 -25.33 -6.82
C ASP A 84 16.75 -24.49 -7.11
N PRO A 85 15.55 -24.81 -6.60
CA PRO A 85 14.37 -23.97 -6.80
C PRO A 85 14.49 -22.55 -6.21
N SER A 86 15.14 -22.41 -5.05
CA SER A 86 15.32 -21.10 -4.40
C SER A 86 16.33 -20.26 -5.19
N ASP A 87 17.44 -20.87 -5.57
CA ASP A 87 18.51 -20.23 -6.33
C ASP A 87 18.01 -19.77 -7.70
N TYR A 88 17.16 -20.56 -8.36
CA TYR A 88 16.57 -20.17 -9.64
C TYR A 88 15.61 -18.98 -9.48
N LEU A 89 14.73 -19.00 -8.47
CA LEU A 89 13.84 -17.86 -8.18
C LEU A 89 14.65 -16.57 -7.97
N ILE A 90 15.71 -16.63 -7.15
CA ILE A 90 16.57 -15.50 -6.81
C ILE A 90 17.31 -14.95 -8.04
N ASN A 91 17.93 -15.83 -8.83
CA ASN A 91 18.88 -15.42 -9.87
C ASN A 91 18.23 -15.19 -11.24
N ARG A 92 17.05 -15.78 -11.51
CA ARG A 92 16.41 -15.74 -12.84
C ARG A 92 15.02 -15.13 -12.80
N ILE A 93 14.21 -15.46 -11.80
CA ILE A 93 12.81 -15.03 -11.77
C ILE A 93 12.68 -13.62 -11.20
N PHE A 94 13.17 -13.34 -9.99
CA PHE A 94 13.02 -12.03 -9.35
C PHE A 94 13.59 -10.86 -10.16
N PRO A 95 14.76 -11.00 -10.85
CA PRO A 95 15.29 -9.93 -11.66
C PRO A 95 14.49 -9.66 -12.95
N SER A 96 13.63 -10.59 -13.36
CA SER A 96 12.87 -10.46 -14.61
C SER A 96 11.86 -9.32 -14.54
N THR A 97 11.67 -8.61 -15.66
CA THR A 97 10.72 -7.50 -15.77
C THR A 97 9.28 -7.96 -15.54
N GLN A 98 8.95 -9.17 -15.99
CA GLN A 98 7.62 -9.77 -15.80
C GLN A 98 7.32 -10.02 -14.32
N PHE A 99 8.27 -10.60 -13.58
CA PHE A 99 8.07 -10.83 -12.14
C PHE A 99 8.03 -9.52 -11.35
N ARG A 100 8.84 -8.52 -11.72
CA ARG A 100 8.75 -7.17 -11.12
C ARG A 100 7.37 -6.56 -11.32
N SER A 101 6.80 -6.68 -12.52
CA SER A 101 5.43 -6.23 -12.79
C SER A 101 4.39 -6.99 -11.95
N ALA A 102 4.60 -8.28 -11.66
CA ALA A 102 3.78 -9.03 -10.72
C ALA A 102 3.95 -8.56 -9.27
N ALA A 103 5.17 -8.22 -8.85
CA ALA A 103 5.45 -7.64 -7.54
C ALA A 103 4.85 -6.24 -7.36
N ASP A 104 4.68 -5.47 -8.45
CA ASP A 104 3.95 -4.18 -8.42
C ASP A 104 2.42 -4.37 -8.42
N THR A 105 1.95 -5.52 -8.91
CA THR A 105 0.52 -5.87 -9.00
C THR A 105 0.00 -6.45 -7.69
N TYR A 106 0.76 -7.34 -7.07
CA TYR A 106 0.44 -7.99 -5.80
C TYR A 106 1.12 -7.25 -4.64
N ILE A 107 0.81 -7.65 -3.40
CA ILE A 107 1.57 -7.21 -2.22
C ILE A 107 2.63 -8.28 -1.92
N PRO A 108 3.91 -8.06 -2.27
CA PRO A 108 4.96 -9.06 -2.10
C PRO A 108 5.31 -9.21 -0.62
N VAL A 109 5.35 -10.47 -0.16
CA VAL A 109 5.79 -10.88 1.18
C VAL A 109 6.91 -11.90 1.02
N LEU A 110 8.06 -11.64 1.66
CA LEU A 110 9.20 -12.54 1.59
C LEU A 110 9.34 -13.35 2.87
N VAL A 111 9.45 -14.67 2.70
CA VAL A 111 9.93 -15.57 3.73
C VAL A 111 11.21 -16.21 3.20
N ASP A 112 12.34 -15.73 3.70
CA ASP A 112 13.67 -16.14 3.25
C ASP A 112 14.44 -16.70 4.44
N ILE A 113 14.55 -18.02 4.50
CA ILE A 113 15.36 -18.71 5.51
C ILE A 113 16.81 -18.63 5.09
N ARG A 114 17.59 -17.79 5.78
CA ARG A 114 19.00 -17.54 5.44
C ARG A 114 19.94 -18.40 6.25
N GLN A 115 20.67 -19.31 5.61
CA GLN A 115 21.71 -20.07 6.29
C GLN A 115 22.89 -19.17 6.68
N GLY A 116 23.31 -19.25 7.94
CA GLY A 116 24.49 -18.54 8.45
C GLY A 116 24.29 -17.05 8.75
N VAL A 117 23.08 -16.51 8.58
CA VAL A 117 22.78 -15.10 8.87
C VAL A 117 21.92 -15.00 10.13
N GLN A 118 22.39 -14.24 11.12
CA GLN A 118 21.61 -13.97 12.33
C GLN A 118 20.57 -12.88 12.03
N GLU A 119 19.29 -13.27 12.02
CA GLU A 119 18.19 -12.34 11.82
C GLU A 119 17.73 -11.69 13.12
N SER A 120 17.11 -10.51 13.02
CA SER A 120 16.44 -9.91 14.17
C SER A 120 15.32 -10.83 14.69
N ALA A 121 15.14 -10.90 16.01
CA ALA A 121 14.10 -11.75 16.62
C ALA A 121 12.69 -11.43 16.08
N ARG A 122 12.43 -10.15 15.76
CA ARG A 122 11.18 -9.71 15.15
C ARG A 122 10.97 -10.29 13.75
N LEU A 123 12.00 -10.26 12.89
CA LEU A 123 11.90 -10.81 11.54
C LEU A 123 11.65 -12.31 11.59
N LYS A 124 12.42 -13.01 12.43
CA LYS A 124 12.26 -14.44 12.66
C LYS A 124 10.85 -14.80 13.13
N ASN A 125 10.32 -14.10 14.15
CA ASN A 125 8.96 -14.34 14.65
C ASN A 125 7.90 -14.12 13.57
N ASN A 126 8.03 -13.09 12.73
CA ASN A 126 7.10 -12.86 11.63
C ASN A 126 7.18 -13.97 10.57
N GLN A 127 8.39 -14.43 10.23
CA GLN A 127 8.59 -15.53 9.30
C GLN A 127 8.00 -16.84 9.84
N ASP A 128 8.24 -17.16 11.11
CA ASP A 128 7.68 -18.33 11.79
C ASP A 128 6.14 -18.29 11.80
N GLU A 129 5.54 -17.11 12.01
CA GLU A 129 4.09 -16.91 11.90
C GLU A 129 3.58 -17.25 10.48
N ILE A 130 4.24 -16.73 9.44
CA ILE A 130 3.86 -16.99 8.04
C ILE A 130 4.00 -18.48 7.69
N ILE A 131 5.11 -19.10 8.10
CA ILE A 131 5.38 -20.53 7.88
C ILE A 131 4.29 -21.39 8.52
N LYS A 132 3.86 -21.03 9.74
CA LYS A 132 2.80 -21.74 10.45
C LYS A 132 1.43 -21.53 9.82
N VAL A 133 1.09 -20.30 9.43
CA VAL A 133 -0.22 -19.97 8.85
C VAL A 133 -0.44 -20.71 7.53
N TYR A 134 0.59 -20.83 6.70
CA TYR A 134 0.49 -21.44 5.36
C TYR A 134 1.12 -22.84 5.27
N ASP A 135 1.51 -23.48 6.38
CA ASP A 135 2.08 -24.83 6.38
C ASP A 135 3.26 -24.98 5.38
N LEU A 136 4.23 -24.05 5.44
CA LEU A 136 5.29 -23.92 4.42
C LEU A 136 6.45 -24.91 4.63
N HIS A 137 6.76 -25.25 5.88
CA HIS A 137 7.76 -26.22 6.32
C HIS A 137 8.97 -26.40 5.36
N ASN A 138 9.18 -27.58 4.78
CA ASN A 138 10.36 -27.87 3.97
C ASN A 138 10.14 -27.64 2.46
N ARG A 139 9.12 -26.85 2.07
CA ARG A 139 8.72 -26.66 0.66
C ARG A 139 9.22 -25.33 0.11
N TYR A 140 10.54 -25.15 0.06
CA TYR A 140 11.16 -23.93 -0.46
C TYR A 140 11.03 -23.82 -1.98
N GLY A 141 11.16 -22.61 -2.53
CA GLY A 141 10.96 -22.37 -3.95
C GLY A 141 9.48 -22.25 -4.32
N LEU A 142 8.68 -21.70 -3.40
CA LEU A 142 7.22 -21.70 -3.49
C LEU A 142 6.68 -20.29 -3.57
N ILE A 143 5.65 -20.11 -4.38
CA ILE A 143 4.87 -18.87 -4.49
C ILE A 143 3.42 -19.18 -4.14
N LEU A 144 2.86 -18.41 -3.23
CA LEU A 144 1.50 -18.52 -2.75
C LEU A 144 0.77 -17.20 -2.94
N LEU A 145 -0.47 -17.28 -3.42
CA LEU A 145 -1.39 -16.15 -3.42
C LEU A 145 -2.42 -16.33 -2.32
N ALA A 146 -2.59 -15.28 -1.53
CA ALA A 146 -3.64 -15.16 -0.53
C ALA A 146 -4.48 -13.91 -0.74
N ASP A 147 -5.73 -13.96 -0.32
CA ASP A 147 -6.57 -12.77 -0.23
C ASP A 147 -6.20 -11.88 0.97
N ALA A 148 -6.88 -10.75 1.10
CA ALA A 148 -6.69 -9.84 2.22
C ALA A 148 -7.11 -10.45 3.58
N ASP A 149 -7.98 -11.45 3.57
CA ASP A 149 -8.43 -12.20 4.75
C ASP A 149 -7.44 -13.29 5.17
N GLY A 150 -6.35 -13.47 4.41
CA GLY A 150 -5.31 -14.45 4.68
C GLY A 150 -5.70 -15.86 4.25
N ARG A 151 -6.75 -16.02 3.44
CA ARG A 151 -7.11 -17.30 2.85
C ARG A 151 -6.22 -17.54 1.66
N GLU A 152 -5.59 -18.71 1.64
CA GLU A 152 -4.84 -19.18 0.49
C GLU A 152 -5.79 -19.42 -0.69
N LEU A 153 -5.48 -18.81 -1.82
CA LEU A 153 -6.20 -19.00 -3.07
C LEU A 153 -5.49 -19.99 -3.97
N ARG A 154 -4.16 -19.88 -4.05
CA ARG A 154 -3.31 -20.72 -4.91
C ARG A 154 -1.92 -20.87 -4.33
N ARG A 155 -1.30 -22.00 -4.65
CA ARG A 155 0.07 -22.34 -4.29
C ARG A 155 0.74 -23.00 -5.48
N VAL A 156 1.93 -22.51 -5.82
CA VAL A 156 2.73 -22.99 -6.94
C VAL A 156 4.13 -23.26 -6.44
N GLN A 157 4.54 -24.53 -6.53
CA GLN A 157 5.93 -24.93 -6.33
C GLN A 157 6.67 -24.71 -7.65
N TYR A 158 7.78 -23.99 -7.61
CA TYR A 158 8.60 -23.80 -8.80
C TYR A 158 9.17 -25.14 -9.29
N SER A 159 9.11 -25.37 -10.60
CA SER A 159 9.54 -26.62 -11.25
C SER A 159 10.22 -26.35 -12.61
N ASP A 160 11.25 -25.51 -12.63
CA ASP A 160 12.09 -25.23 -13.81
C ASP A 160 11.39 -24.61 -15.03
N GLU A 161 10.32 -23.87 -14.77
CA GLU A 161 9.51 -23.25 -15.81
C GLU A 161 9.85 -21.78 -16.09
N PRO A 162 9.62 -21.29 -17.31
CA PRO A 162 9.71 -19.87 -17.63
C PRO A 162 8.82 -18.98 -16.76
N VAL A 163 9.22 -17.71 -16.59
CA VAL A 163 8.53 -16.73 -15.73
C VAL A 163 7.05 -16.55 -16.11
N ASP A 164 6.73 -16.51 -17.39
CA ASP A 164 5.36 -16.33 -17.89
C ASP A 164 4.46 -17.51 -17.54
N ILE A 165 4.99 -18.74 -17.61
CA ILE A 165 4.26 -19.95 -17.21
C ILE A 165 4.06 -19.98 -15.70
N LEU A 166 5.11 -19.68 -14.92
CA LEU A 166 5.03 -19.58 -13.47
C LEU A 166 3.97 -18.56 -13.03
N LEU A 167 4.03 -17.34 -13.57
CA LEU A 167 3.05 -16.29 -13.28
C LEU A 167 1.65 -16.68 -13.76
N GLY A 168 1.55 -17.41 -14.88
CA GLY A 168 0.28 -17.93 -15.36
C GLY A 168 -0.36 -18.92 -14.38
N LYS A 169 0.43 -19.85 -13.83
CA LYS A 169 -0.02 -20.77 -12.79
C LYS A 169 -0.42 -20.03 -11.51
N VAL A 170 0.39 -19.04 -11.10
CA VAL A 170 0.14 -18.22 -9.91
C VAL A 170 -1.16 -17.43 -10.07
N ALA A 171 -1.37 -16.76 -11.21
CA ALA A 171 -2.60 -16.03 -11.50
C ALA A 171 -3.82 -16.95 -11.72
N GLY A 172 -3.58 -18.22 -12.08
CA GLY A 172 -4.59 -19.20 -12.50
C GLY A 172 -5.18 -18.94 -13.88
N GLY A 173 -4.32 -18.50 -14.79
CA GLY A 173 -4.67 -18.06 -16.13
C GLY A 173 -3.65 -17.04 -16.63
N LYS A 174 -3.98 -16.25 -17.64
CA LYS A 174 -3.07 -15.22 -18.13
C LYS A 174 -2.87 -14.12 -17.09
N PHE A 175 -1.62 -13.91 -16.65
CA PHE A 175 -1.28 -12.80 -15.77
C PHE A 175 -1.56 -11.47 -16.48
N THR A 176 -2.30 -10.59 -15.80
CA THR A 176 -2.59 -9.23 -16.28
C THR A 176 -2.10 -8.25 -15.21
N PRO A 177 -1.10 -7.41 -15.52
CA PRO A 177 -0.56 -6.48 -14.54
C PRO A 177 -1.57 -5.39 -14.22
N LEU A 178 -1.59 -4.97 -12.96
CA LEU A 178 -2.35 -3.82 -12.50
C LEU A 178 -1.43 -2.61 -12.38
N PRO A 179 -1.97 -1.38 -12.46
CA PRO A 179 -1.16 -0.19 -12.20
C PRO A 179 -0.57 -0.24 -10.78
N PRO A 180 0.65 0.30 -10.61
CA PRO A 180 1.33 0.33 -9.32
C PRO A 180 0.49 1.11 -8.30
N ILE A 181 0.63 0.73 -7.03
CA ILE A 181 -0.07 1.39 -5.94
C ILE A 181 0.47 2.82 -5.80
N PRO A 182 -0.38 3.87 -5.89
CA PRO A 182 0.07 5.23 -5.72
C PRO A 182 0.51 5.46 -4.27
N LYS A 183 1.66 6.11 -4.09
CA LYS A 183 2.12 6.53 -2.77
C LYS A 183 1.34 7.78 -2.34
N PRO A 184 0.81 7.85 -1.10
CA PRO A 184 0.13 9.03 -0.59
C PRO A 184 1.05 10.26 -0.60
N ASP A 185 0.56 11.33 -1.22
CA ASP A 185 1.22 12.64 -1.19
C ASP A 185 1.10 13.31 0.19
N VAL A 186 2.08 14.13 0.54
CA VAL A 186 2.03 14.98 1.73
C VAL A 186 1.14 16.19 1.43
N LYS A 187 0.06 16.34 2.18
CA LYS A 187 -0.88 17.45 2.10
C LYS A 187 -0.51 18.54 3.10
N ASP A 188 -0.57 19.79 2.67
CA ASP A 188 -0.47 20.93 3.57
C ASP A 188 -1.82 21.13 4.31
N PRO A 189 -1.84 21.04 5.65
CA PRO A 189 -3.07 21.18 6.43
C PRO A 189 -3.73 22.55 6.28
N VAL A 190 -2.96 23.63 6.06
CA VAL A 190 -3.50 24.99 5.92
C VAL A 190 -4.20 25.11 4.58
N ALA A 191 -3.54 24.70 3.49
CA ALA A 191 -4.12 24.74 2.15
C ALA A 191 -5.36 23.83 2.00
N GLU A 192 -5.37 22.65 2.63
CA GLU A 192 -6.55 21.76 2.64
C GLU A 192 -7.72 22.34 3.44
N SER A 193 -7.42 23.01 4.56
CA SER A 193 -8.46 23.68 5.36
C SER A 193 -9.11 24.82 4.58
N GLU A 194 -8.34 25.60 3.81
CA GLU A 194 -8.85 26.66 2.95
C GLU A 194 -9.67 26.13 1.79
N LYS A 195 -9.23 25.05 1.13
CA LYS A 195 -10.00 24.38 0.06
C LYS A 195 -11.33 23.86 0.58
N LYS A 196 -11.34 23.21 1.75
CA LYS A 196 -12.55 22.68 2.38
C LYS A 196 -13.48 23.80 2.87
N ALA A 197 -12.93 24.88 3.40
CA ALA A 197 -13.71 26.06 3.76
C ALA A 197 -14.35 26.70 2.52
N LYS A 198 -13.60 26.84 1.43
CA LYS A 198 -14.12 27.35 0.14
C LYS A 198 -15.17 26.44 -0.49
N SER A 199 -15.06 25.11 -0.36
CA SER A 199 -16.07 24.19 -0.89
C SER A 199 -17.37 24.18 -0.07
N LEU A 200 -17.29 24.45 1.23
CA LEU A 200 -18.45 24.59 2.12
C LEU A 200 -19.14 25.96 2.02
N THR A 201 -18.42 27.00 1.59
CA THR A 201 -18.97 28.36 1.41
C THR A 201 -19.28 28.71 -0.04
N SER A 202 -18.92 27.85 -1.00
CA SER A 202 -19.35 28.00 -2.40
C SER A 202 -20.85 27.70 -2.49
N PRO A 203 -21.67 28.59 -3.05
CA PRO A 203 -23.08 28.31 -3.26
C PRO A 203 -23.19 27.11 -4.22
N VAL A 204 -24.02 26.14 -3.85
CA VAL A 204 -24.48 25.09 -4.77
C VAL A 204 -25.22 25.80 -5.90
N VAL A 205 -24.52 26.08 -7.00
CA VAL A 205 -25.18 26.37 -8.27
C VAL A 205 -25.79 25.04 -8.68
N GLY A 206 -27.07 24.84 -8.33
CA GLY A 206 -27.86 23.73 -8.83
C GLY A 206 -27.76 23.68 -10.36
N PRO A 207 -27.90 22.49 -10.97
CA PRO A 207 -27.84 22.37 -12.42
C PRO A 207 -28.85 23.35 -13.02
N LYS A 208 -28.37 24.28 -13.84
CA LYS A 208 -29.23 25.22 -14.58
C LYS A 208 -30.24 24.38 -15.35
N SER A 209 -31.48 24.48 -14.89
CA SER A 209 -32.69 24.02 -15.54
C SER A 209 -32.64 24.27 -17.04
N GLU A 210 -32.93 23.20 -17.78
CA GLU A 210 -33.53 23.13 -19.10
C GLU A 210 -33.85 24.48 -19.75
N ARG A 211 -33.24 24.72 -20.92
CA ARG A 211 -33.78 25.66 -21.89
C ARG A 211 -35.16 25.16 -22.33
N PRO A 212 -36.20 26.01 -22.39
CA PRO A 212 -37.51 25.57 -22.83
C PRO A 212 -37.46 25.16 -24.31
N LYS A 213 -38.02 23.97 -24.53
CA LYS A 213 -38.38 23.36 -25.80
C LYS A 213 -39.41 24.26 -26.50
N VAL A 214 -39.05 24.88 -27.61
CA VAL A 214 -40.04 25.45 -28.53
C VAL A 214 -40.54 24.30 -29.39
N GLU A 215 -41.77 23.85 -29.11
CA GLU A 215 -42.55 23.00 -30.01
C GLU A 215 -42.98 23.84 -31.22
N GLU A 216 -42.41 23.58 -32.40
CA GLU A 216 -43.13 23.80 -33.65
C GLU A 216 -43.81 22.48 -34.03
N LYS A 217 -45.13 22.46 -33.87
CA LYS A 217 -46.01 21.38 -34.31
C LYS A 217 -46.14 21.41 -35.84
N TRP A 218 -45.68 20.32 -36.48
CA TRP A 218 -46.23 19.61 -37.66
C TRP A 218 -47.27 20.36 -38.52
N GLY A 219 -46.99 20.69 -39.80
CA GLY A 219 -47.29 19.85 -40.98
C GLY A 219 -48.72 20.11 -41.51
N ILE A 220 -49.09 20.27 -42.79
CA ILE A 220 -48.81 19.54 -44.05
C ILE A 220 -49.55 20.27 -45.22
N SER A 221 -48.93 20.30 -46.42
CA SER A 221 -49.52 20.17 -47.79
C SER A 221 -50.42 21.24 -48.48
N THR A 222 -50.06 21.44 -49.77
CA THR A 222 -50.86 21.69 -51.00
C THR A 222 -51.49 23.06 -51.29
N GLY A 223 -50.96 23.72 -52.33
CA GLY A 223 -51.70 23.98 -53.58
C GLY A 223 -52.50 25.27 -53.71
N LEU A 224 -51.98 26.21 -54.50
CA LEU A 224 -52.59 26.82 -55.70
C LEU A 224 -51.60 27.74 -56.40
#